data_AF-A0AB74V101-F1
#
_entry.id   AF-A0AB74V101-F1
#
_cell.length_a   1.000
_cell.length_b   1.000
_cell.length_c   1.000
_cell.angle_alpha   90.00
_cell.angle_beta   90.00
_cell.angle_gamma   90.00
#
_symmetry.space_group_name_H-M   'P 1'
#
loop_
_entity.id
_entity.type
_entity.pdbx_description
1 polymer ?
#
loop_
_entity_poly.entity_id
_entity_poly.type
_entity_poly.pdbx_seq_one_letter_code
_entity_poly.pdbx_strand_id
1 'polypeptide(L)'
;MSEQKHFVEFLESKAKEMWEERRSPYMLSSIAVDYNRDGYDYHQVLGNEKLKTGVKRLGIAANFDVVEHPTQRAKIGLVPKDVDFDFGAISPVEQNPAGVKTSRRSGISNERVLINFLRVIRSLPDDMTKDVIIPLNVLARFVSE
;
A
#
# COMPACT_ATOMS: atom_id res chain seq x y z
N MET A 1 -3.46 -12.57 -29.89
CA MET A 1 -3.05 -11.30 -29.24
C MET A 1 -1.59 -11.43 -28.84
N SER A 2 -0.77 -10.38 -28.97
CA SER A 2 0.63 -10.42 -28.51
C SER A 2 0.66 -10.47 -26.98
N GLU A 3 1.53 -11.29 -26.37
CA GLU A 3 1.67 -11.42 -24.91
C GLU A 3 1.92 -10.06 -24.24
N GLN A 4 2.66 -9.17 -24.92
CA GLN A 4 2.88 -7.80 -24.48
C GLN A 4 1.58 -6.98 -24.41
N LYS A 5 0.67 -7.17 -25.37
CA LYS A 5 -0.62 -6.45 -25.37
C LYS A 5 -1.50 -6.93 -24.21
N HIS A 6 -1.54 -8.23 -23.97
CA HIS A 6 -2.26 -8.82 -22.85
C HIS A 6 -1.73 -8.29 -21.49
N PHE A 7 -0.40 -8.21 -21.33
CA PHE A 7 0.19 -7.66 -20.11
C PHE A 7 -0.15 -6.18 -19.91
N VAL A 8 -0.14 -5.37 -20.96
CA VAL A 8 -0.55 -3.96 -20.87
C VAL A 8 -2.03 -3.83 -20.49
N GLU A 9 -2.92 -4.59 -21.14
CA GLU A 9 -4.36 -4.61 -20.82
C GLU A 9 -4.62 -5.03 -19.37
N PHE A 10 -3.86 -6.01 -18.86
CA PHE A 10 -3.90 -6.42 -17.46
C PHE A 10 -3.50 -5.27 -16.51
N LEU A 11 -2.41 -4.57 -16.80
CA LEU A 11 -1.94 -3.45 -15.97
C LEU A 11 -2.93 -2.28 -15.98
N GLU A 12 -3.49 -1.94 -17.14
CA GLU A 12 -4.52 -0.92 -17.28
C GLU A 12 -5.77 -1.27 -16.47
N SER A 13 -6.24 -2.52 -16.59
CA SER A 13 -7.40 -3.01 -15.85
C SER A 13 -7.19 -2.94 -14.34
N LYS A 14 -6.03 -3.38 -13.84
CA LYS A 14 -5.72 -3.36 -12.40
C LYS A 14 -5.51 -1.96 -11.84
N ALA A 15 -4.85 -1.08 -12.60
CA ALA A 15 -4.71 0.32 -12.22
C ALA A 15 -6.08 1.01 -12.08
N LYS A 16 -7.00 0.73 -13.03
CA LYS A 16 -8.37 1.24 -12.99
C LYS A 16 -9.17 0.67 -11.82
N GLU A 17 -9.18 -0.64 -11.64
CA GLU A 17 -9.91 -1.33 -10.56
C GLU A 17 -9.50 -0.80 -9.18
N MET A 18 -8.19 -0.74 -8.90
CA MET A 18 -7.68 -0.26 -7.61
C MET A 18 -7.99 1.22 -7.36
N TRP A 19 -8.05 2.02 -8.42
CA TRP A 19 -8.39 3.42 -8.32
C TRP A 19 -9.88 3.64 -8.10
N GLU A 20 -10.73 2.90 -8.80
CA GLU A 20 -12.19 2.98 -8.65
C GLU A 20 -12.65 2.48 -7.28
N GLU A 21 -12.09 1.37 -6.79
CA GLU A 21 -12.49 0.77 -5.50
C GLU A 21 -11.93 1.53 -4.30
N ARG A 22 -10.65 1.93 -4.35
CA ARG A 22 -9.90 2.36 -3.16
C ARG A 22 -9.26 3.74 -3.30
N ARG A 23 -9.38 4.39 -4.47
CA ARG A 23 -8.64 5.63 -4.79
C ARG A 23 -7.16 5.50 -4.48
N SER A 24 -6.61 4.31 -4.75
CA SER A 24 -5.24 3.96 -4.41
C SER A 24 -4.48 3.45 -5.63
N PRO A 25 -3.20 3.78 -5.78
CA PRO A 25 -2.37 3.26 -6.86
C PRO A 25 -2.21 1.75 -6.77
N TYR A 26 -2.20 1.09 -7.92
CA TYR A 26 -1.86 -0.33 -8.02
C TYR A 26 -0.35 -0.53 -7.89
N MET A 27 0.10 -1.25 -6.86
CA MET A 27 1.53 -1.34 -6.53
C MET A 27 2.30 -2.23 -7.51
N LEU A 28 3.49 -1.79 -7.91
CA LEU A 28 4.41 -2.59 -8.74
C LEU A 28 4.76 -3.94 -8.08
N SER A 29 4.84 -3.98 -6.75
CA SER A 29 5.11 -5.20 -5.98
C SER A 29 4.02 -6.26 -6.09
N SER A 30 2.78 -5.85 -6.39
CA SER A 30 1.64 -6.76 -6.51
C SER A 30 1.55 -7.40 -7.90
N ILE A 31 2.10 -6.76 -8.94
CA ILE A 31 2.05 -7.24 -10.32
C ILE A 31 2.53 -8.68 -10.46
N ALA A 32 3.69 -9.01 -9.89
CA ALA A 32 4.25 -10.35 -9.99
C ALA A 32 3.35 -11.41 -9.34
N VAL A 33 2.73 -11.09 -8.20
CA VAL A 33 1.84 -12.02 -7.48
C VAL A 33 0.53 -12.19 -8.26
N ASP A 34 -0.06 -11.08 -8.69
CA ASP A 34 -1.38 -11.06 -9.30
C ASP A 34 -1.34 -11.68 -10.71
N TYR A 35 -0.31 -11.35 -11.51
CA TYR A 35 -0.15 -11.88 -12.87
C TYR A 35 0.18 -13.38 -12.87
N ASN A 36 1.03 -13.83 -11.95
CA ASN A 36 1.35 -15.25 -11.80
C ASN A 36 0.15 -16.05 -11.29
N ARG A 37 -0.69 -15.47 -10.43
CA ARG A 37 -1.92 -16.10 -9.95
C ARG A 37 -2.92 -16.34 -11.09
N ASP A 38 -2.92 -15.48 -12.10
CA ASP A 38 -3.74 -15.64 -13.30
C ASP A 38 -3.13 -16.66 -14.30
N GLY A 39 -2.01 -17.29 -13.94
CA GLY A 39 -1.35 -18.35 -14.73
C GLY A 39 -0.35 -17.84 -15.77
N TYR A 40 -0.01 -16.55 -15.75
CA TYR A 40 0.90 -15.93 -16.71
C TYR A 40 2.25 -15.59 -16.08
N ASP A 41 3.33 -15.64 -16.85
CA ASP A 41 4.66 -15.23 -16.40
C ASP A 41 5.09 -13.93 -17.08
N TYR A 42 5.26 -12.86 -16.30
CA TYR A 42 5.66 -11.56 -16.85
C TYR A 42 7.09 -11.59 -17.43
N HIS A 43 7.93 -12.56 -17.08
CA HIS A 43 9.26 -12.70 -17.68
C HIS A 43 9.18 -13.11 -19.16
N GLN A 44 8.10 -13.73 -19.60
CA GLN A 44 7.87 -14.01 -21.03
C GLN A 44 7.70 -12.71 -21.83
N VAL A 45 7.13 -11.68 -21.19
CA VAL A 45 6.87 -10.36 -21.78
C VAL A 45 8.08 -9.42 -21.67
N LEU A 46 8.78 -9.46 -20.54
CA LEU A 46 9.87 -8.53 -20.23
C LEU A 46 11.27 -9.11 -20.52
N GLY A 47 11.38 -10.42 -20.74
CA GLY A 47 12.66 -11.11 -20.87
C GLY A 47 13.54 -10.91 -19.64
N ASN A 48 14.76 -10.40 -19.86
CA ASN A 48 15.72 -10.08 -18.80
C ASN A 48 15.57 -8.66 -18.23
N GLU A 49 14.55 -7.91 -18.67
CA GLU A 49 14.30 -6.56 -18.19
C GLU A 49 13.73 -6.57 -16.76
N LYS A 50 14.18 -5.64 -15.91
CA LYS A 50 13.60 -5.48 -14.57
C LYS A 50 12.15 -5.00 -14.71
N LEU A 51 11.24 -5.54 -13.89
CA LEU A 51 9.82 -5.19 -13.88
C LEU A 51 9.56 -3.67 -13.86
N LYS A 52 10.30 -2.92 -13.03
CA LYS A 52 10.23 -1.46 -12.98
C LYS A 52 10.50 -0.80 -14.33
N THR A 53 11.58 -1.21 -15.01
CA THR A 53 11.99 -0.63 -16.28
C THR A 53 11.01 -1.00 -17.38
N GLY A 54 10.57 -2.27 -17.41
CA GLY A 54 9.59 -2.76 -18.37
C GLY A 54 8.24 -2.05 -18.25
N VAL A 55 7.71 -1.92 -17.04
CA VAL A 55 6.44 -1.24 -16.79
C VAL A 55 6.52 0.25 -17.14
N LYS A 56 7.63 0.93 -16.87
CA LYS A 56 7.85 2.31 -17.31
C LYS A 56 7.86 2.45 -18.83
N ARG A 57 8.58 1.56 -19.52
CA ARG A 57 8.65 1.56 -20.98
C ARG A 57 7.27 1.33 -21.59
N LEU A 58 6.50 0.41 -21.03
CA LEU A 58 5.14 0.12 -21.48
C LEU A 58 4.17 1.27 -21.17
N GLY A 59 4.32 1.93 -20.01
CA GLY A 59 3.50 3.05 -19.58
C GLY A 59 3.48 4.24 -20.54
N ILE A 60 4.58 4.48 -21.27
CA ILE A 60 4.69 5.61 -22.24
C ILE A 60 3.56 5.57 -23.28
N ALA A 61 3.13 4.38 -23.69
CA ALA A 61 2.12 4.18 -24.72
C ALA A 61 0.80 3.59 -24.17
N ALA A 62 0.67 3.45 -22.86
CA ALA A 62 -0.48 2.84 -22.20
C ALA A 62 -1.42 3.90 -21.59
N ASN A 63 -2.57 3.43 -21.09
CA ASN A 63 -3.56 4.23 -20.38
C ASN A 63 -3.34 4.25 -18.85
N PHE A 64 -2.08 4.19 -18.41
CA PHE A 64 -1.70 4.33 -17.01
C PHE A 64 -0.41 5.14 -16.87
N ASP A 65 -0.27 5.82 -15.74
CA ASP A 65 0.95 6.53 -15.35
C ASP A 65 1.68 5.79 -14.23
N VAL A 66 3.01 5.86 -14.25
CA VAL A 66 3.88 5.26 -13.22
C VAL A 66 4.28 6.33 -12.22
N VAL A 67 3.80 6.19 -10.98
CA VAL A 67 4.11 7.12 -9.89
C VAL A 67 5.14 6.51 -8.95
N GLU A 68 6.16 7.29 -8.56
CA GLU A 68 7.16 6.87 -7.58
C GLU A 68 7.06 7.68 -6.31
N HIS A 69 7.25 7.03 -5.16
CA HIS A 69 7.31 7.74 -3.89
C HIS A 69 8.59 8.57 -3.80
N PRO A 70 8.53 9.85 -3.34
CA PRO A 70 9.67 10.77 -3.38
C PRO A 70 10.88 10.27 -2.57
N THR A 71 10.64 9.68 -1.40
CA THR A 71 11.70 9.18 -0.50
C THR A 71 11.87 7.65 -0.50
N GLN A 72 10.91 6.89 -1.03
CA GLN A 72 10.91 5.42 -0.95
C GLN A 72 10.98 4.82 -2.35
N ARG A 73 12.19 4.65 -2.90
CA ARG A 73 12.43 4.25 -4.30
C ARG A 73 11.78 2.92 -4.71
N ALA A 74 11.47 2.05 -3.75
CA ALA A 74 10.80 0.77 -3.98
C ALA A 74 9.26 0.88 -3.99
N LYS A 75 8.70 1.99 -3.48
CA LYS A 75 7.26 2.23 -3.46
C LYS A 75 6.86 2.92 -4.76
N ILE A 76 6.41 2.09 -5.70
CA ILE A 76 6.07 2.48 -7.06
C ILE A 76 4.65 1.98 -7.32
N GLY A 77 3.82 2.87 -7.85
CA GLY A 77 2.42 2.61 -8.14
C GLY A 77 2.08 2.90 -9.60
N LEU A 78 0.96 2.33 -10.02
CA LEU A 78 0.31 2.57 -11.30
C LEU A 78 -1.03 3.25 -11.00
N VAL A 79 -1.31 4.33 -11.71
CA VAL A 79 -2.61 5.03 -11.66
C VAL A 79 -3.18 5.12 -13.06
N PRO A 80 -4.50 5.22 -13.23
CA PRO A 80 -5.08 5.52 -14.53
C PRO A 80 -4.48 6.82 -15.10
N LYS A 81 -4.41 6.90 -16.43
CA LYS A 81 -3.97 8.11 -17.11
C LYS A 81 -4.81 9.32 -16.70
N ASP A 82 -4.18 10.49 -16.68
CA ASP A 82 -4.80 11.79 -16.33
C ASP A 82 -5.21 11.91 -14.84
N VAL A 83 -4.74 11.01 -13.99
CA VAL A 83 -4.88 11.12 -12.54
C VAL A 83 -3.62 11.76 -11.97
N ASP A 84 -3.76 12.96 -11.40
CA ASP A 84 -2.69 13.57 -10.62
C ASP A 84 -2.66 12.93 -9.22
N PHE A 85 -1.66 12.07 -9.00
CA PHE A 85 -1.44 11.41 -7.72
C PHE A 85 0.03 11.54 -7.34
N ASP A 86 0.26 12.09 -6.15
CA ASP A 86 1.56 12.11 -5.50
C ASP A 86 1.46 11.45 -4.13
N PHE A 87 2.36 10.49 -3.86
CA PHE A 87 2.50 9.90 -2.54
C PHE A 87 2.82 10.92 -1.45
N GLY A 88 3.44 12.06 -1.79
CA GLY A 88 3.78 13.16 -0.89
C GLY A 88 2.62 14.14 -0.62
N ALA A 89 1.62 14.21 -1.50
CA ALA A 89 0.47 15.10 -1.36
C ALA A 89 -0.63 14.56 -0.42
N ILE A 90 -0.53 13.29 -0.02
CA ILE A 90 -1.40 12.71 1.01
C ILE A 90 -0.98 13.27 2.38
N SER A 91 -1.45 14.47 2.70
CA SER A 91 -1.57 14.92 4.10
C SER A 91 -2.45 13.91 4.87
N PRO A 92 -2.18 13.65 6.16
CA PRO A 92 -2.64 12.46 6.88
C PRO A 92 -4.10 12.54 7.36
N VAL A 93 -5.01 13.02 6.52
CA VAL A 93 -6.44 13.07 6.81
C VAL A 93 -7.10 12.07 5.87
N GLU A 94 -7.76 11.07 6.46
CA GLU A 94 -8.53 10.01 5.78
C GLU A 94 -7.78 8.75 5.32
N GLN A 95 -6.81 8.27 6.10
CA GLN A 95 -6.56 6.82 6.17
C GLN A 95 -6.79 6.32 7.60
N ASN A 96 -8.04 5.96 7.84
CA ASN A 96 -8.44 5.04 8.90
C ASN A 96 -7.55 3.78 8.82
N PRO A 97 -6.64 3.50 9.78
CA PRO A 97 -5.75 2.36 9.63
C PRO A 97 -6.35 1.17 10.39
N ALA A 98 -7.32 0.50 9.76
CA ALA A 98 -7.38 -0.96 9.86
C ALA A 98 -6.20 -1.52 9.04
N GLY A 99 -4.98 -1.25 9.51
CA GLY A 99 -3.73 -1.54 8.83
C GLY A 99 -2.90 -2.52 9.65
N VAL A 100 -3.28 -3.78 9.59
CA VAL A 100 -2.50 -4.92 10.08
C VAL A 100 -1.15 -4.92 9.36
N LYS A 101 -0.11 -4.45 10.07
CA LYS A 101 1.27 -4.63 9.65
C LYS A 101 1.72 -6.05 10.00
N THR A 102 1.60 -7.00 9.09
CA THR A 102 2.40 -8.23 9.18
C THR A 102 3.84 -7.95 8.77
N SER A 103 4.58 -7.36 9.70
CA SER A 103 6.04 -7.39 9.69
C SER A 103 6.49 -8.70 10.34
N ARG A 104 7.26 -9.51 9.62
CA ARG A 104 7.90 -10.71 10.15
C ARG A 104 8.88 -10.31 11.27
N ARG A 105 8.63 -10.82 12.48
CA ARG A 105 9.55 -11.05 13.60
C ARG A 105 10.70 -10.03 13.75
N SER A 106 10.37 -8.91 14.40
CA SER A 106 11.23 -8.33 15.43
C SER A 106 10.28 -7.87 16.53
N GLY A 107 10.55 -8.27 17.77
CA GLY A 107 9.62 -8.11 18.89
C GLY A 107 9.00 -6.72 18.92
N ILE A 108 7.68 -6.65 18.82
CA ILE A 108 6.97 -5.39 19.04
C ILE A 108 7.26 -5.03 20.49
N SER A 109 8.05 -3.98 20.73
CA SER A 109 8.32 -3.55 22.10
C SER A 109 7.00 -3.14 22.75
N ASN A 110 6.79 -3.53 24.01
CA ASN A 110 5.58 -3.20 24.77
C ASN A 110 5.33 -1.69 24.79
N GLU A 111 6.39 -0.89 24.77
CA GLU A 111 6.36 0.56 24.61
C GLU A 111 5.63 1.01 23.33
N ARG A 112 5.90 0.38 22.18
CA ARG A 112 5.22 0.72 20.92
C ARG A 112 3.74 0.34 20.95
N VAL A 113 3.40 -0.76 21.62
CA VAL A 113 2.00 -1.18 21.79
C VAL A 113 1.26 -0.14 22.65
N LEU A 114 1.86 0.27 23.77
CA LEU A 114 1.29 1.26 24.68
C LEU A 114 1.08 2.62 24.00
N ILE A 115 2.10 3.11 23.27
CA ILE A 115 2.00 4.40 22.56
C ILE A 115 0.88 4.37 21.51
N ASN A 116 0.73 3.25 20.78
CA ASN A 116 -0.35 3.11 19.80
C ASN A 116 -1.72 3.05 20.48
N PHE A 117 -1.86 2.35 21.60
CA PHE A 117 -3.09 2.28 22.37
C PHE A 117 -3.52 3.66 22.91
N LEU A 118 -2.59 4.43 23.51
CA LEU A 118 -2.86 5.79 23.97
C LEU A 118 -3.25 6.74 22.84
N ARG A 119 -2.66 6.55 21.64
CA ARG A 119 -3.02 7.33 20.46
C ARG A 119 -4.46 7.06 20.00
N VAL A 120 -4.90 5.80 20.07
CA VAL A 120 -6.29 5.42 19.76
C VAL A 120 -7.25 6.03 20.77
N ILE A 121 -6.94 5.97 22.08
CA ILE A 121 -7.79 6.59 23.10
C ILE A 121 -7.91 8.10 22.87
N ARG A 122 -6.80 8.77 22.54
CA ARG A 122 -6.82 10.21 22.23
C ARG A 122 -7.67 10.57 21.00
N SER A 123 -7.85 9.63 20.07
CA SER A 123 -8.68 9.85 18.88
C SER A 123 -10.17 9.62 19.13
N LEU A 124 -10.55 9.11 20.31
CA LEU A 124 -11.95 8.97 20.70
C LEU A 124 -12.54 10.37 20.97
N PRO A 125 -13.82 10.57 20.66
CA PRO A 125 -14.48 11.82 21.02
C PRO A 125 -14.64 11.96 22.55
N ASP A 126 -14.79 13.20 23.00
CA ASP A 126 -14.73 13.56 24.43
C ASP A 126 -15.85 12.93 25.27
N ASP A 127 -16.95 12.54 24.63
CA ASP A 127 -18.07 11.81 25.22
C ASP A 127 -17.67 10.36 25.55
N MET A 128 -16.96 9.68 24.65
CA MET A 128 -16.52 8.30 24.84
C MET A 128 -15.27 8.17 25.71
N THR A 129 -14.42 9.19 25.75
CA THR A 129 -13.18 9.16 26.56
C THR A 129 -13.46 9.02 28.06
N LYS A 130 -14.60 9.53 28.54
CA LYS A 130 -14.99 9.45 29.96
C LYS A 130 -15.36 8.05 30.42
N ASP A 131 -15.79 7.20 29.50
CA ASP A 131 -16.19 5.82 29.77
C ASP A 131 -15.01 4.83 29.70
N VAL A 132 -13.84 5.31 29.25
CA VAL A 132 -12.63 4.50 29.16
C VAL A 132 -11.99 4.36 30.54
N ILE A 133 -12.35 3.29 31.26
CA ILE A 133 -11.71 2.90 32.52
C ILE A 133 -10.60 1.89 32.23
N ILE A 134 -9.34 2.28 32.47
CA ILE A 134 -8.17 1.41 32.25
C ILE A 134 -7.62 0.97 33.60
N PRO A 135 -7.72 -0.32 33.95
CA PRO A 135 -7.15 -0.85 35.18
C PRO A 135 -5.63 -0.68 35.22
N LEU A 136 -5.10 -0.22 36.36
CA LEU A 136 -3.69 0.14 36.50
C LEU A 136 -2.73 -1.06 36.30
N ASN A 137 -3.17 -2.25 36.70
CA ASN A 137 -2.43 -3.50 36.49
C ASN A 137 -2.22 -3.84 35.00
N VAL A 138 -3.08 -3.34 34.11
CA VAL A 138 -2.93 -3.48 32.66
C VAL A 138 -1.82 -2.57 32.15
N LEU A 139 -1.75 -1.32 32.62
CA LEU A 139 -0.67 -0.39 32.25
C LEU A 139 0.70 -0.84 32.77
N ALA A 140 0.75 -1.38 34.00
CA ALA A 140 1.98 -1.89 34.59
C ALA A 140 2.63 -3.01 33.76
N ARG A 141 1.82 -3.87 33.12
CA ARG A 141 2.31 -4.94 32.23
C ARG A 141 3.10 -4.43 31.03
N PHE A 142 2.88 -3.18 30.61
CA PHE A 142 3.61 -2.59 29.49
C PHE A 142 4.93 -1.91 29.90
N VAL A 143 5.12 -1.63 31.20
CA VAL A 143 6.28 -0.89 31.74
C VAL A 143 7.28 -1.81 32.44
N SER A 144 6.85 -2.98 32.91
CA SER A 144 7.66 -3.89 33.75
C SER A 144 8.40 -5.01 33.00
N GLU A 145 8.52 -4.95 31.67
CA GLU A 145 9.34 -5.87 30.85
C GLU A 145 10.49 -5.14 30.14
#